data_AF-A0A1H7UX14-F1
#
_entry.id   AF-A0A1H7UX14-F1
#
_cell.length_a   1.000
_cell.length_b   1.000
_cell.length_c   1.000
_cell.angle_alpha   90.00
_cell.angle_beta   90.00
_cell.angle_gamma   90.00
#
_symmetry.space_group_name_H-M   'P 1'
#
loop_
_entity.id
_entity.type
_entity.pdbx_description
1 polymer ?
#
loop_
_entity_poly.entity_id
_entity_poly.type
_entity_poly.pdbx_seq_one_letter_code
_entity_poly.pdbx_strand_id
1 'polypeptide(L)'
;MSMKKIWRVLKYILSIGLLLFIVLVGVGWYSYHENETARKNSAFIQSLERTEQNHGDVIKLLFEGLTKVDDKDAQLVTAWLKKRQNRGEQPYLYLIGIYSGLQSNQRSKLHGLEYLAKAALVYRVDAAKCGDPSANQAVPILESSLGVNLIRNNLKNHPEMRKKIILSALDYEEKSYPRPAPLWICAHGMGYGNPAPGENDFQAHRQKTRAQFESWF
;
A
#
# COMPACT_ATOMS: atom_id res chain seq x y z
N MET A 1 -41.63 32.87 7.55
CA MET A 1 -40.31 33.23 8.13
C MET A 1 -39.81 34.50 7.44
N SER A 2 -39.43 35.56 8.17
CA SER A 2 -39.03 36.84 7.56
C SER A 2 -37.75 36.69 6.71
N MET A 3 -37.72 37.32 5.54
CA MET A 3 -36.59 37.35 4.61
C MET A 3 -35.29 37.81 5.29
N LYS A 4 -35.38 38.70 6.29
CA LYS A 4 -34.24 39.15 7.11
C LYS A 4 -33.64 38.04 8.00
N LYS A 5 -34.45 37.09 8.49
CA LYS A 5 -33.96 35.94 9.28
C LYS A 5 -33.24 34.93 8.37
N ILE A 6 -33.78 34.65 7.19
CA ILE A 6 -33.15 33.76 6.20
C ILE A 6 -31.77 34.30 5.82
N TRP A 7 -31.67 35.60 5.55
CA TRP A 7 -30.41 36.22 5.14
C TRP A 7 -29.34 36.23 6.24
N ARG A 8 -29.73 36.38 7.52
CA ARG A 8 -28.80 36.23 8.65
C ARG A 8 -28.30 34.79 8.77
N VAL A 9 -29.19 33.80 8.71
CA VAL A 9 -28.81 32.38 8.80
C VAL A 9 -27.87 32.00 7.66
N LEU A 10 -28.14 32.44 6.44
CA LEU A 10 -27.27 32.18 5.28
C LEU A 10 -25.86 32.76 5.47
N LYS A 11 -25.75 33.98 6.01
CA LYS A 11 -24.46 34.60 6.35
C LYS A 11 -23.69 33.78 7.37
N TYR A 12 -24.34 33.32 8.45
CA TYR A 12 -23.67 32.49 9.45
C TYR A 12 -23.17 31.17 8.86
N ILE A 13 -23.97 30.50 8.03
CA ILE A 13 -23.57 29.24 7.38
C ILE A 13 -22.36 29.47 6.46
N LEU A 14 -22.39 30.53 5.64
CA LEU A 14 -21.27 30.88 4.77
C LEU A 14 -20.00 31.23 5.54
N SER A 15 -20.11 32.00 6.62
CA SER A 15 -18.97 32.36 7.47
C SER A 15 -18.36 31.14 8.16
N ILE A 16 -19.19 30.24 8.71
CA ILE A 16 -18.71 28.99 9.32
C ILE A 16 -18.07 28.09 8.26
N GLY A 17 -18.70 27.95 7.09
CA GLY A 17 -18.16 27.16 5.97
C GLY A 17 -16.79 27.68 5.50
N LEU A 18 -16.63 28.99 5.38
CA LEU A 18 -15.36 29.63 5.02
C LEU A 18 -14.29 29.39 6.10
N LEU A 19 -14.67 29.50 7.38
CA LEU A 19 -13.75 29.30 8.50
C LEU A 19 -13.26 27.85 8.56
N LEU A 20 -14.17 26.88 8.37
CA LEU A 20 -13.81 25.46 8.25
C LEU A 20 -12.90 25.20 7.04
N PHE A 21 -13.18 25.81 5.90
CA PHE A 21 -12.34 25.68 4.71
C PHE A 21 -10.92 26.20 4.96
N ILE A 22 -10.77 27.39 5.56
CA ILE A 22 -9.47 27.97 5.91
C ILE A 22 -8.71 27.06 6.87
N VAL A 23 -9.37 26.49 7.88
CA VAL A 23 -8.73 25.57 8.84
C VAL A 23 -8.24 24.30 8.12
N LEU A 24 -9.08 23.69 7.29
CA LEU A 24 -8.72 22.47 6.55
C LEU A 24 -7.55 22.70 5.60
N VAL A 25 -7.57 23.81 4.85
CA VAL A 25 -6.48 24.18 3.95
C VAL A 25 -5.21 24.52 4.72
N GLY A 26 -5.32 25.26 5.83
CA GLY A 26 -4.19 25.64 6.67
C GLY A 26 -3.49 24.45 7.32
N VAL A 27 -4.25 23.53 7.92
CA VAL A 27 -3.73 22.29 8.51
C VAL A 27 -3.13 21.39 7.42
N GLY A 28 -3.78 21.28 6.27
CA GLY A 28 -3.28 20.54 5.12
C GLY A 28 -1.95 21.10 4.59
N TRP A 29 -1.86 22.42 4.43
CA TRP A 29 -0.65 23.11 3.98
C TRP A 29 0.51 22.93 4.97
N TYR A 30 0.25 23.15 6.27
CA TYR A 30 1.26 22.98 7.32
C TYR A 30 1.80 21.54 7.34
N SER A 31 0.91 20.55 7.36
CA SER A 31 1.29 19.13 7.37
C SER A 31 2.04 18.72 6.10
N TYR A 32 1.66 19.27 4.95
CA TYR A 32 2.36 19.04 3.68
C TYR A 32 3.78 19.61 3.72
N HIS A 33 3.93 20.86 4.17
CA HIS A 33 5.21 21.55 4.16
C HIS A 33 6.18 20.97 5.20
N GLU A 34 5.69 20.57 6.37
CA GLU A 34 6.50 19.90 7.39
C GLU A 34 7.03 18.56 6.87
N ASN A 35 6.17 17.75 6.23
CA ASN A 35 6.59 16.50 5.61
C ASN A 35 7.59 16.71 4.47
N GLU A 36 7.42 17.74 3.64
CA GLU A 36 8.36 18.03 2.56
C GLU A 36 9.73 18.46 3.12
N THR A 37 9.75 19.29 4.15
CA THR A 37 10.97 19.69 4.86
C THR A 37 11.63 18.50 5.54
N ALA A 38 10.88 17.65 6.23
CA ALA A 38 11.39 16.43 6.86
C ALA A 38 11.97 15.47 5.81
N ARG A 39 11.32 15.34 4.65
CA ARG A 39 11.81 14.54 3.53
C ARG A 39 13.11 15.09 2.95
N LYS A 40 13.20 16.41 2.77
CA LYS A 40 14.43 17.10 2.34
C LYS A 40 15.56 16.95 3.34
N ASN A 41 15.27 16.68 4.62
CA ASN A 41 16.29 16.52 5.66
C ASN A 41 16.64 15.05 5.96
N SER A 42 15.91 14.07 5.41
CA SER A 42 16.22 12.64 5.60
C SER A 42 17.25 12.17 4.59
N ALA A 43 18.45 11.84 5.07
CA ALA A 43 19.53 11.30 4.23
C ALA A 43 19.12 9.99 3.54
N PHE A 44 18.32 9.16 4.21
CA PHE A 44 17.85 7.90 3.64
C PHE A 44 16.87 8.14 2.48
N ILE A 45 15.90 9.05 2.64
CA ILE A 45 14.98 9.38 1.54
C ILE A 45 15.71 10.02 0.37
N GLN A 46 16.65 10.94 0.62
CA GLN A 46 17.46 11.51 -0.46
C GLN A 46 18.23 10.42 -1.21
N SER A 47 18.74 9.40 -0.49
CA SER A 47 19.42 8.27 -1.10
C SER A 47 18.48 7.43 -1.96
N LEU A 48 17.24 7.17 -1.51
CA LEU A 48 16.21 6.49 -2.30
C LEU A 48 15.85 7.27 -3.57
N GLU A 49 15.61 8.58 -3.43
CA GLU A 49 15.26 9.44 -4.57
C GLU A 49 16.41 9.51 -5.59
N ARG A 50 17.66 9.64 -5.13
CA ARG A 50 18.84 9.63 -6.00
C ARG A 50 19.03 8.28 -6.70
N THR A 51 18.85 7.18 -5.96
CA THR A 51 18.98 5.82 -6.52
C THR A 51 17.93 5.59 -7.59
N GLU A 52 16.68 6.01 -7.37
CA GLU A 52 15.61 5.93 -8.36
C GLU A 52 15.92 6.79 -9.61
N GLN A 53 16.36 8.05 -9.42
CA GLN A 53 16.73 8.95 -10.53
C GLN A 53 17.87 8.40 -11.38
N ASN A 54 18.81 7.69 -10.77
CA ASN A 54 19.95 7.07 -11.45
C ASN A 54 19.66 5.65 -11.93
N HIS A 55 18.40 5.18 -11.87
CA HIS A 55 18.01 3.80 -12.23
C HIS A 55 18.81 2.71 -11.48
N GLY A 56 19.21 2.98 -10.24
CA GLY A 56 19.92 2.04 -9.38
C GLY A 56 18.99 1.04 -8.68
N ASP A 57 19.60 0.16 -7.88
CA ASP A 57 18.90 -0.88 -7.12
C ASP A 57 18.22 -0.32 -5.85
N VAL A 58 17.06 0.29 -6.07
CA VAL A 58 16.21 0.84 -4.99
C VAL A 58 15.76 -0.24 -4.02
N ILE A 59 15.51 -1.47 -4.50
CA ILE A 59 14.98 -2.54 -3.65
C ILE A 59 16.03 -2.99 -2.65
N LYS A 60 17.29 -3.12 -3.06
CA LYS A 60 18.42 -3.39 -2.16
C LYS A 60 18.52 -2.31 -1.08
N LEU A 61 18.45 -1.04 -1.46
CA LEU A 61 18.54 0.07 -0.50
C LEU A 61 17.38 0.04 0.52
N LEU A 62 16.16 -0.28 0.07
CA LEU A 62 15.00 -0.47 0.96
C LEU A 62 15.22 -1.63 1.94
N PHE A 63 15.73 -2.77 1.46
CA PHE A 63 16.02 -3.91 2.34
C PHE A 63 17.13 -3.61 3.36
N GLU A 64 18.22 -2.94 2.95
CA GLU A 64 19.26 -2.50 3.88
C GLU A 64 18.72 -1.51 4.92
N GLY A 65 17.79 -0.65 4.52
CA GLY A 65 17.13 0.32 5.39
C GLY A 65 16.32 -0.31 6.52
N LEU A 66 15.76 -1.51 6.35
CA LEU A 66 14.91 -2.18 7.36
C LEU A 66 15.59 -2.35 8.73
N THR A 67 16.92 -2.40 8.76
CA THR A 67 17.71 -2.59 9.99
C THR A 67 18.36 -1.30 10.50
N LYS A 68 18.26 -0.19 9.75
CA LYS A 68 19.05 1.03 9.97
C LYS A 68 18.21 2.28 10.19
N VAL A 69 16.95 2.31 9.73
CA VAL A 69 16.09 3.48 9.85
C VAL A 69 15.47 3.60 11.24
N ASP A 70 15.25 4.83 11.68
CA ASP A 70 14.44 5.12 12.85
C ASP A 70 12.93 5.21 12.51
N ASP A 71 12.09 5.47 13.53
CA ASP A 71 10.63 5.60 13.36
C ASP A 71 10.25 6.73 12.38
N LYS A 72 10.99 7.85 12.39
CA LYS A 72 10.71 9.01 11.53
C LYS A 72 11.03 8.68 10.07
N ASP A 73 12.17 8.08 9.81
CA ASP A 73 12.54 7.64 8.47
C ASP A 73 11.59 6.53 7.99
N ALA A 74 11.17 5.60 8.84
CA ALA A 74 10.17 4.59 8.48
C ALA A 74 8.83 5.21 8.04
N GLN A 75 8.39 6.30 8.67
CA GLN A 75 7.21 7.07 8.25
C GLN A 75 7.40 7.73 6.89
N LEU A 76 8.54 8.39 6.67
CA LEU A 76 8.85 9.03 5.40
C LEU A 76 8.97 8.00 4.26
N VAL A 77 9.57 6.84 4.53
CA VAL A 77 9.70 5.75 3.55
C VAL A 77 8.33 5.20 3.20
N THR A 78 7.47 4.98 4.20
CA THR A 78 6.08 4.57 3.99
C THR A 78 5.35 5.54 3.07
N ALA A 79 5.48 6.85 3.30
CA ALA A 79 4.87 7.87 2.45
C ALA A 79 5.46 7.88 1.03
N TRP A 80 6.78 7.67 0.91
CA TRP A 80 7.48 7.56 -0.37
C TRP A 80 7.00 6.34 -1.18
N LEU A 81 6.85 5.19 -0.53
CA LEU A 81 6.38 3.95 -1.15
C LEU A 81 4.90 4.03 -1.58
N LYS A 82 4.04 4.68 -0.78
CA LYS A 82 2.61 4.86 -1.12
C LYS A 82 2.40 5.61 -2.44
N LYS A 83 3.27 6.56 -2.78
CA LYS A 83 3.25 7.26 -4.08
C LYS A 83 3.56 6.33 -5.27
N ARG A 84 4.15 5.16 -5.00
CA ARG A 84 4.68 4.21 -6.01
C ARG A 84 3.95 2.86 -6.01
N GLN A 85 3.06 2.63 -5.04
CA GLN A 85 2.41 1.34 -4.79
C GLN A 85 1.70 0.70 -5.99
N ASN A 86 1.34 1.49 -7.02
CA ASN A 86 0.64 1.02 -8.21
C ASN A 86 1.53 0.82 -9.43
N ARG A 87 2.85 1.06 -9.35
CA ARG A 87 3.76 0.94 -10.50
C ARG A 87 4.10 -0.50 -10.91
N GLY A 88 3.90 -1.47 -10.03
CA GLY A 88 4.13 -2.89 -10.34
C GLY A 88 5.60 -3.32 -10.48
N GLU A 89 6.55 -2.38 -10.52
CA GLU A 89 7.99 -2.64 -10.67
C GLU A 89 8.62 -3.38 -9.48
N GLN A 90 8.08 -3.18 -8.27
CA GLN A 90 8.65 -3.70 -7.02
C GLN A 90 7.52 -4.14 -6.07
N PRO A 91 7.82 -4.94 -5.03
CA PRO A 91 6.84 -5.39 -4.02
C PRO A 91 6.48 -4.27 -3.01
N TYR A 92 6.12 -3.09 -3.51
CA TYR A 92 5.87 -1.88 -2.72
C TYR A 92 4.84 -2.09 -1.59
N LEU A 93 3.77 -2.88 -1.80
CA LEU A 93 2.77 -3.10 -0.76
C LEU A 93 3.34 -3.86 0.45
N TYR A 94 4.22 -4.84 0.21
CA TYR A 94 4.92 -5.53 1.30
C TYR A 94 5.83 -4.57 2.06
N LEU A 95 6.62 -3.77 1.32
CA LEU A 95 7.54 -2.81 1.92
C LEU A 95 6.80 -1.76 2.75
N ILE A 96 5.65 -1.25 2.28
CA ILE A 96 4.79 -0.34 3.05
C ILE A 96 4.38 -1.01 4.36
N GLY A 97 3.95 -2.28 4.29
CA GLY A 97 3.55 -3.08 5.44
C GLY A 97 4.67 -3.20 6.49
N ILE A 98 5.86 -3.54 6.05
CA ILE A 98 7.03 -3.74 6.91
C ILE A 98 7.49 -2.42 7.54
N TYR A 99 7.69 -1.37 6.75
CA TYR A 99 8.09 -0.06 7.27
C TYR A 99 7.05 0.55 8.20
N SER A 100 5.75 0.30 7.96
CA SER A 100 4.70 0.72 8.89
C SER A 100 4.73 -0.06 10.20
N GLY A 101 5.20 -1.32 10.17
CA GLY A 101 5.44 -2.15 11.35
C GLY A 101 6.62 -1.71 12.22
N LEU A 102 7.63 -1.04 11.63
CA LEU A 102 8.76 -0.45 12.36
C LEU A 102 8.35 0.78 13.19
N GLN A 103 7.18 1.36 12.91
CA GLN A 103 6.75 2.58 13.58
C GLN A 103 6.28 2.33 15.01
N SER A 104 6.52 3.29 15.88
CA SER A 104 6.25 3.15 17.32
C SER A 104 4.77 3.06 17.66
N ASN A 105 3.92 3.77 16.90
CA ASN A 105 2.51 3.90 17.20
C ASN A 105 1.67 2.70 16.74
N GLN A 106 0.69 2.30 17.56
CA GLN A 106 -0.13 1.11 17.31
C GLN A 106 -0.95 1.20 16.01
N ARG A 107 -1.41 2.41 15.65
CA ARG A 107 -2.20 2.63 14.44
C ARG A 107 -1.39 2.30 13.19
N SER A 108 -0.14 2.72 13.12
CA SER A 108 0.78 2.41 12.02
C SER A 108 1.09 0.94 11.94
N LYS A 109 1.28 0.25 13.07
CA LYS A 109 1.46 -1.21 13.09
C LYS A 109 0.24 -1.93 12.51
N LEU A 110 -0.97 -1.52 12.89
CA LEU A 110 -2.20 -2.04 12.31
C LEU A 110 -2.30 -1.77 10.80
N HIS A 111 -1.97 -0.55 10.37
CA HIS A 111 -1.85 -0.24 8.94
C HIS A 111 -0.81 -1.12 8.23
N GLY A 112 0.29 -1.46 8.91
CA GLY A 112 1.28 -2.41 8.41
C GLY A 112 0.66 -3.77 8.10
N LEU A 113 -0.09 -4.32 9.06
CA LEU A 113 -0.82 -5.58 8.89
C LEU A 113 -1.83 -5.53 7.74
N GLU A 114 -2.58 -4.43 7.62
CA GLU A 114 -3.50 -4.21 6.49
C GLU A 114 -2.77 -4.24 5.15
N TYR A 115 -1.61 -3.59 5.04
CA TYR A 115 -0.84 -3.56 3.79
C TYR A 115 -0.22 -4.91 3.44
N LEU A 116 0.21 -5.69 4.43
CA LEU A 116 0.69 -7.05 4.21
C LEU A 116 -0.44 -7.97 3.70
N ALA A 117 -1.64 -7.83 4.25
CA ALA A 117 -2.81 -8.56 3.76
C ALA A 117 -3.21 -8.14 2.34
N LYS A 118 -3.22 -6.83 2.07
CA LYS A 118 -3.43 -6.29 0.71
C LYS A 118 -2.41 -6.86 -0.26
N ALA A 119 -1.13 -6.83 0.08
CA ALA A 119 -0.05 -7.38 -0.73
C ALA A 119 -0.26 -8.87 -1.03
N ALA A 120 -0.57 -9.67 0.00
CA ALA A 120 -0.78 -11.10 -0.12
C ALA A 120 -1.93 -11.48 -1.07
N LEU A 121 -3.04 -10.74 -1.05
CA LEU A 121 -4.15 -10.95 -1.99
C LEU A 121 -3.81 -10.43 -3.39
N VAL A 122 -3.50 -9.13 -3.48
CA VAL A 122 -3.33 -8.41 -4.74
C VAL A 122 -2.28 -9.09 -5.61
N TYR A 123 -1.11 -9.39 -5.06
CA TYR A 123 -0.02 -9.92 -5.87
C TYR A 123 -0.28 -11.34 -6.36
N ARG A 124 -1.10 -12.14 -5.66
CA ARG A 124 -1.54 -13.46 -6.15
C ARG A 124 -2.58 -13.35 -7.25
N VAL A 125 -3.48 -12.37 -7.17
CA VAL A 125 -4.44 -12.09 -8.24
C VAL A 125 -3.68 -11.59 -9.47
N ASP A 126 -2.84 -10.57 -9.28
CA ASP A 126 -2.10 -9.90 -10.35
C ASP A 126 -1.04 -10.81 -11.00
N ALA A 127 -0.55 -11.84 -10.31
CA ALA A 127 0.37 -12.81 -10.89
C ALA A 127 -0.20 -13.55 -12.13
N ALA A 128 -1.53 -13.75 -12.20
CA ALA A 128 -2.14 -14.31 -13.40
C ALA A 128 -2.00 -13.40 -14.63
N LYS A 129 -1.88 -12.07 -14.44
CA LYS A 129 -1.65 -11.14 -15.55
C LYS A 129 -0.31 -11.38 -16.26
N CYS A 130 0.62 -12.12 -15.64
CA CYS A 130 1.90 -12.45 -16.23
C CYS A 130 1.81 -13.51 -17.35
N GLY A 131 0.67 -14.19 -17.54
CA GLY A 131 0.53 -15.23 -18.57
C GLY A 131 1.30 -16.53 -18.27
N ASP A 132 2.05 -16.57 -17.17
CA ASP A 132 2.86 -17.73 -16.76
C ASP A 132 2.46 -18.22 -15.36
N PRO A 133 1.91 -19.44 -15.24
CA PRO A 133 1.56 -20.03 -13.95
C PRO A 133 2.72 -20.12 -12.95
N SER A 134 3.97 -20.25 -13.41
CA SER A 134 5.15 -20.36 -12.54
C SER A 134 5.51 -19.03 -11.86
N ALA A 135 5.13 -17.88 -12.46
CA ALA A 135 5.32 -16.56 -11.85
C ALA A 135 4.60 -16.43 -10.50
N ASN A 136 3.51 -17.20 -10.28
CA ASN A 136 2.80 -17.24 -9.00
C ASN A 136 3.69 -17.65 -7.81
N GLN A 137 4.80 -18.35 -8.03
CA GLN A 137 5.71 -18.77 -6.96
C GLN A 137 6.52 -17.59 -6.37
N ALA A 138 6.64 -16.47 -7.07
CA ALA A 138 7.35 -15.29 -6.57
C ALA A 138 6.76 -14.78 -5.26
N VAL A 139 5.43 -14.80 -5.14
CA VAL A 139 4.72 -14.29 -3.96
C VAL A 139 5.01 -15.11 -2.69
N PRO A 140 4.78 -16.44 -2.64
CA PRO A 140 5.07 -17.23 -1.45
C PRO A 140 6.56 -17.28 -1.09
N ILE A 141 7.47 -17.23 -2.07
CA ILE A 141 8.92 -17.13 -1.82
C ILE A 141 9.21 -15.82 -1.08
N LEU A 142 8.75 -14.69 -1.61
CA LEU A 142 8.97 -13.39 -0.99
C LEU A 142 8.37 -13.32 0.41
N GLU A 143 7.12 -13.75 0.59
CA GLU A 143 6.45 -13.75 1.89
C GLU A 143 7.17 -14.59 2.95
N SER A 144 7.76 -15.71 2.55
CA SER A 144 8.55 -16.56 3.43
C SER A 144 9.82 -15.84 3.87
N SER A 145 10.54 -15.22 2.92
CA SER A 145 11.74 -14.42 3.21
C SER A 145 11.44 -13.19 4.08
N LEU A 146 10.24 -12.62 3.96
CA LEU A 146 9.78 -11.47 4.74
C LEU A 146 9.14 -11.85 6.09
N GLY A 147 8.98 -13.14 6.41
CA GLY A 147 8.35 -13.58 7.65
C GLY A 147 6.83 -13.30 7.74
N VAL A 148 6.15 -13.05 6.63
CA VAL A 148 4.71 -12.70 6.60
C VAL A 148 3.84 -13.83 7.16
N ASN A 149 4.30 -15.08 7.08
CA ASN A 149 3.60 -16.24 7.64
C ASN A 149 3.38 -16.12 9.16
N LEU A 150 4.35 -15.58 9.91
CA LEU A 150 4.23 -15.35 11.35
C LEU A 150 3.11 -14.34 11.66
N ILE A 151 3.00 -13.33 10.82
CA ILE A 151 2.00 -12.27 10.95
C ILE A 151 0.59 -12.82 10.71
N ARG A 152 0.41 -13.67 9.69
CA ARG A 152 -0.87 -14.35 9.45
C ARG A 152 -1.26 -15.24 10.63
N ASN A 153 -0.32 -16.02 11.14
CA ASN A 153 -0.58 -16.91 12.28
C ASN A 153 -0.98 -16.12 13.53
N ASN A 154 -0.40 -14.94 13.75
CA ASN A 154 -0.81 -14.06 14.85
C ASN A 154 -2.25 -13.55 14.66
N LEU A 155 -2.64 -13.15 13.45
CA LEU A 155 -4.00 -12.68 13.16
C LEU A 155 -5.09 -13.74 13.42
N LYS A 156 -4.77 -15.03 13.30
CA LYS A 156 -5.70 -16.12 13.63
C LYS A 156 -6.15 -16.08 15.10
N ASN A 157 -5.31 -15.56 16.00
CA ASN A 157 -5.64 -15.40 17.42
C ASN A 157 -6.50 -14.15 17.69
N HIS A 158 -6.79 -13.33 16.67
CA HIS A 158 -7.55 -12.08 16.77
C HIS A 158 -8.65 -12.00 15.68
N PRO A 159 -9.74 -12.79 15.80
CA PRO A 159 -10.71 -13.01 14.72
C PRO A 159 -11.39 -11.73 14.21
N GLU A 160 -11.71 -10.79 15.10
CA GLU A 160 -12.32 -9.51 14.72
C GLU A 160 -11.37 -8.62 13.91
N MET A 161 -10.08 -8.60 14.29
CA MET A 161 -9.06 -7.86 13.57
C MET A 161 -8.79 -8.50 12.21
N ARG A 162 -8.67 -9.83 12.18
CA ARG A 162 -8.54 -10.64 10.95
C ARG A 162 -9.67 -10.32 9.97
N LYS A 163 -10.93 -10.36 10.42
CA LYS A 163 -12.09 -10.05 9.57
C LYS A 163 -12.00 -8.65 8.95
N LYS A 164 -11.68 -7.63 9.74
CA LYS A 164 -11.52 -6.24 9.24
C LYS A 164 -10.40 -6.12 8.21
N ILE A 165 -9.26 -6.75 8.47
CA ILE A 165 -8.10 -6.73 7.57
C ILE A 165 -8.41 -7.45 6.26
N ILE A 166 -9.05 -8.62 6.30
CA ILE A 166 -9.48 -9.37 5.11
C ILE A 166 -10.42 -8.51 4.25
N LEU A 167 -11.45 -7.92 4.86
CA LEU A 167 -12.40 -7.05 4.16
C LEU A 167 -11.68 -5.83 3.53
N SER A 168 -10.73 -5.23 4.23
CA SER A 168 -9.93 -4.13 3.69
C SER A 168 -9.07 -4.56 2.51
N ALA A 169 -8.52 -5.78 2.52
CA ALA A 169 -7.75 -6.31 1.41
C ALA A 169 -8.63 -6.59 0.18
N LEU A 170 -9.81 -7.18 0.37
CA LEU A 170 -10.77 -7.46 -0.70
C LEU A 170 -11.29 -6.18 -1.37
N ASP A 171 -11.61 -5.16 -0.58
CA ASP A 171 -12.02 -3.83 -1.07
C ASP A 171 -10.89 -3.13 -1.83
N TYR A 172 -9.66 -3.21 -1.31
CA TYR A 172 -8.51 -2.64 -1.97
C TYR A 172 -8.22 -3.34 -3.30
N GLU A 173 -8.25 -4.67 -3.34
CA GLU A 173 -8.03 -5.45 -4.56
C GLU A 173 -9.05 -5.05 -5.64
N GLU A 174 -10.34 -4.97 -5.31
CA GLU A 174 -11.40 -4.51 -6.21
C GLU A 174 -11.09 -3.12 -6.81
N LYS A 175 -10.76 -2.14 -5.97
CA LYS A 175 -10.44 -0.76 -6.41
C LYS A 175 -9.18 -0.67 -7.26
N SER A 176 -8.34 -1.68 -7.18
CA SER A 176 -7.01 -1.70 -7.77
C SER A 176 -6.90 -2.61 -8.99
N TYR A 177 -8.02 -3.16 -9.42
CA TYR A 177 -8.17 -4.00 -10.61
C TYR A 177 -7.38 -3.51 -11.85
N PRO A 178 -7.43 -2.20 -12.24
CA PRO A 178 -6.80 -1.72 -13.47
C PRO A 178 -5.27 -1.61 -13.40
N ARG A 179 -4.61 -2.12 -12.36
CA ARG A 179 -3.15 -2.10 -12.25
C ARG A 179 -2.48 -2.95 -13.33
N PRO A 180 -1.30 -2.53 -13.81
CA PRO A 180 -0.51 -3.33 -14.75
C PRO A 180 -0.01 -4.62 -14.09
N ALA A 181 0.41 -5.58 -14.93
CA ALA A 181 1.07 -6.79 -14.45
C ALA A 181 2.34 -6.43 -13.64
N PRO A 182 2.53 -7.01 -12.45
CA PRO A 182 3.66 -6.70 -11.60
C PRO A 182 4.95 -7.32 -12.17
N LEU A 183 5.83 -6.48 -12.70
CA LEU A 183 7.06 -6.88 -13.39
C LEU A 183 7.95 -7.78 -12.52
N TRP A 184 8.06 -7.50 -11.22
CA TRP A 184 8.87 -8.31 -10.32
C TRP A 184 8.34 -9.74 -10.15
N ILE A 185 7.02 -9.95 -10.28
CA ILE A 185 6.42 -11.29 -10.27
C ILE A 185 6.67 -11.95 -11.62
N CYS A 186 6.37 -11.23 -12.71
CA CYS A 186 6.48 -11.79 -14.05
C CYS A 186 7.93 -12.19 -14.41
N ALA A 187 8.93 -11.51 -13.83
CA ALA A 187 10.35 -11.88 -13.97
C ALA A 187 10.72 -13.27 -13.40
N HIS A 188 9.85 -13.87 -12.57
CA HIS A 188 10.03 -15.23 -12.05
C HIS A 188 9.33 -16.30 -12.89
N GLY A 189 8.69 -15.92 -13.99
CA GLY A 189 8.10 -16.87 -14.94
C GLY A 189 9.18 -17.64 -15.71
N MET A 190 9.01 -18.95 -15.84
CA MET A 190 9.84 -19.84 -16.66
C MET A 190 9.51 -19.76 -18.16
N GLY A 191 8.28 -19.38 -18.51
CA GLY A 191 7.79 -19.16 -19.86
C GLY A 191 7.88 -17.68 -20.24
N TYR A 192 9.02 -17.27 -20.79
CA TYR A 192 9.16 -15.94 -21.37
C TYR A 192 8.20 -15.79 -22.57
N GLY A 193 7.31 -14.79 -22.53
CA GLY A 193 6.49 -14.41 -23.70
C GLY A 193 5.14 -15.11 -23.84
N ASN A 194 4.62 -15.79 -22.80
CA ASN A 194 3.24 -16.25 -22.84
C ASN A 194 2.27 -15.04 -22.87
N PRO A 195 1.23 -15.07 -23.71
CA PRO A 195 0.24 -14.00 -23.71
C PRO A 195 -0.47 -13.93 -22.35
N ALA A 196 -0.88 -12.73 -21.96
CA ALA A 196 -1.77 -12.56 -20.82
C ALA A 196 -3.02 -13.44 -21.03
N PRO A 197 -3.57 -14.04 -19.95
CA PRO A 197 -4.77 -14.85 -20.06
C PRO A 197 -5.94 -14.01 -20.58
N GLY A 198 -6.92 -14.66 -21.22
CA GLY A 198 -8.17 -14.00 -21.57
C GLY A 198 -8.89 -13.47 -20.34
N GLU A 199 -9.73 -12.45 -20.52
CA GLU A 199 -10.47 -11.80 -19.42
C GLU A 199 -11.25 -12.81 -18.56
N ASN A 200 -11.90 -13.81 -19.19
CA ASN A 200 -12.65 -14.83 -18.47
C ASN A 200 -11.76 -15.71 -17.56
N ASP A 201 -10.59 -16.12 -18.06
CA ASP A 201 -9.64 -16.94 -17.30
C ASP A 201 -9.05 -16.14 -16.14
N PHE A 202 -8.76 -14.86 -16.39
CA PHE A 202 -8.30 -13.95 -15.34
C PHE A 202 -9.37 -13.75 -14.26
N GLN A 203 -10.63 -13.52 -14.63
CA GLN A 203 -11.73 -13.39 -13.68
C GLN A 203 -11.94 -14.69 -12.88
N ALA A 204 -11.86 -15.86 -13.52
CA ALA A 204 -11.95 -17.15 -12.84
C ALA A 204 -10.81 -17.33 -11.81
N HIS A 205 -9.57 -17.01 -12.19
CA HIS A 205 -8.42 -17.04 -11.26
C HIS A 205 -8.58 -16.06 -10.11
N ARG A 206 -9.04 -14.84 -10.41
CA ARG A 206 -9.31 -13.80 -9.42
C ARG A 206 -10.33 -14.27 -8.38
N GLN A 207 -11.47 -14.81 -8.80
CA GLN A 207 -12.49 -15.31 -7.88
C GLN A 207 -11.99 -16.48 -7.04
N LYS A 208 -11.26 -17.43 -7.66
CA LYS A 208 -10.63 -18.53 -6.94
C LYS A 208 -9.65 -18.02 -5.87
N THR A 209 -8.78 -17.08 -6.23
CA THR A 209 -7.78 -16.50 -5.32
C THR A 209 -8.45 -15.74 -4.17
N ARG A 210 -9.50 -14.96 -4.45
CA ARG A 210 -10.29 -14.26 -3.43
C ARG A 210 -10.94 -15.24 -2.44
N ALA A 211 -11.56 -16.32 -2.94
CA ALA A 211 -12.16 -17.35 -2.09
C ALA A 211 -11.11 -18.08 -1.23
N GLN A 212 -9.93 -18.36 -1.78
CA GLN A 212 -8.85 -18.99 -1.03
C GLN A 212 -8.21 -18.04 -0.01
N PHE A 213 -8.13 -16.75 -0.31
CA PHE A 213 -7.50 -15.75 0.56
C PHE A 213 -8.14 -15.68 1.95
N GLU A 214 -9.46 -15.76 2.03
CA GLU A 214 -10.18 -15.79 3.31
C GLU A 214 -9.83 -17.01 4.18
N SER A 215 -9.38 -18.11 3.56
CA SER A 215 -8.92 -19.31 4.28
C SER A 215 -7.43 -19.25 4.68
N TRP A 216 -6.63 -18.42 4.00
CA TRP A 216 -5.18 -18.31 4.22
C TRP A 216 -4.79 -17.38 5.36
N PHE A 217 -5.57 -16.31 5.56
CA PHE A 217 -5.43 -15.38 6.68
C PHE A 217 -6.10 -15.92 7.94
#